data_AF-A0A0S7ZVU8-F1
#
_entry.id   AF-A0A0S7ZVU8-F1
#
_cell.length_a   1.000
_cell.length_b   1.000
_cell.length_c   1.000
_cell.angle_alpha   90.00
_cell.angle_beta   90.00
_cell.angle_gamma   90.00
#
_symmetry.space_group_name_H-M   'P 1'
#
loop_
_entity.id
_entity.type
_entity.pdbx_description
1 polymer ?
#
loop_
_entity_poly.entity_id
_entity_poly.type
_entity_poly.pdbx_seq_one_letter_code
_entity_poly.pdbx_strand_id
1 'polypeptide(L)'
;MNCADAREQLLEADAAELSCVVASELSEHLEACDSCHALAARILQAQVTLEKGLSVVQPSTTVDVALQSATMRATAVRRKRSWWAAASLAAATGAAGLLLFGNGGPELPGELWQPPPSVVSSGLDVVAPFGKDVVVFDINDRPDVMVVWFFDKGDD
;
A
#
# COMPACT_ATOMS: atom_id res chain seq x y z
N MET A 1 -21.22 3.70 32.84
CA MET A 1 -19.77 3.76 32.52
C MET A 1 -19.17 5.16 32.68
N ASN A 2 -17.84 5.28 32.66
CA ASN A 2 -17.12 6.56 32.61
C ASN A 2 -16.84 7.00 31.14
N CYS A 3 -16.42 8.25 30.92
CA CYS A 3 -16.20 8.77 29.56
C CYS A 3 -15.03 8.12 28.80
N ALA A 4 -14.04 7.55 29.49
CA ALA A 4 -12.94 6.84 28.84
C ALA A 4 -13.44 5.51 28.26
N ASP A 5 -14.15 4.72 29.07
CA ASP A 5 -14.77 3.45 28.64
C ASP A 5 -15.75 3.70 27.48
N ALA A 6 -16.56 4.77 27.58
CA ALA A 6 -17.49 5.15 26.51
C ALA A 6 -16.76 5.42 25.19
N ARG A 7 -15.61 6.10 25.24
CA ARG A 7 -14.83 6.42 24.04
C ARG A 7 -14.22 5.19 23.38
N GLU A 8 -13.82 4.20 24.17
CA GLU A 8 -13.37 2.91 23.62
C GLU A 8 -14.53 2.19 22.93
N GLN A 9 -15.70 2.14 23.58
CA GLN A 9 -16.90 1.50 23.01
C GLN A 9 -17.45 2.20 21.76
N LEU A 10 -17.29 3.52 21.62
CA LEU A 10 -17.78 4.28 20.47
C LEU A 10 -17.24 3.78 19.11
N LEU A 11 -16.08 3.13 19.09
CA LEU A 11 -15.47 2.60 17.85
C LEU A 11 -15.95 1.18 17.50
N GLU A 12 -16.49 0.46 18.48
CA GLU A 12 -16.97 -0.92 18.35
C GLU A 12 -18.49 -1.00 18.23
N ALA A 13 -19.19 0.02 18.73
CA ALA A 13 -20.64 0.13 18.73
C ALA A 13 -21.24 0.23 17.32
N ASP A 14 -22.44 -0.32 17.17
CA ASP A 14 -23.18 -0.22 15.93
C ASP A 14 -23.88 1.15 15.76
N ALA A 15 -24.38 1.43 14.55
CA ALA A 15 -25.05 2.69 14.28
C ALA A 15 -26.35 2.89 15.08
N ALA A 16 -27.02 1.81 15.51
CA ALA A 16 -28.27 1.87 16.25
C ALA A 16 -28.03 2.24 17.74
N GLU A 17 -26.95 1.74 18.33
CA GLU A 17 -26.48 2.12 19.66
C GLU A 17 -25.96 3.57 19.66
N LEU A 18 -25.15 3.95 18.67
CA LEU A 18 -24.63 5.31 18.53
C LEU A 18 -25.71 6.37 18.29
N SER A 19 -26.86 5.96 17.75
CA SER A 19 -28.05 6.82 17.56
C SER A 19 -29.07 6.71 18.69
N CYS A 20 -28.73 6.00 19.78
CA CYS A 20 -29.59 5.76 20.95
C CYS A 20 -30.95 5.12 20.60
N VAL A 21 -31.02 4.34 19.51
CA VAL A 21 -32.23 3.62 19.10
C VAL A 21 -32.40 2.34 19.91
N VAL A 22 -31.27 1.68 20.22
CA VAL A 22 -31.22 0.48 21.07
C VAL A 22 -30.75 0.87 22.45
N ALA A 23 -31.45 0.40 23.49
CA ALA A 23 -31.05 0.62 24.87
C ALA A 23 -29.80 -0.22 25.20
N SER A 24 -28.71 0.45 25.54
CA SER A 24 -27.45 -0.11 26.01
C SER A 24 -26.85 0.81 27.09
N GLU A 25 -25.86 0.31 27.83
CA GLU A 25 -25.14 1.17 28.79
C GLU A 25 -24.51 2.38 28.07
N LEU A 26 -24.08 2.20 26.82
CA LEU A 26 -23.53 3.26 25.98
C LEU A 26 -24.59 4.29 25.61
N SER A 27 -25.79 3.87 25.16
CA SER A 27 -26.85 4.82 24.81
C SER A 27 -27.27 5.66 26.02
N GLU A 28 -27.38 5.06 27.21
CA GLU A 28 -27.67 5.78 28.46
C GLU A 28 -26.57 6.82 28.77
N HIS A 29 -25.30 6.47 28.57
CA HIS A 29 -24.19 7.42 28.74
C HIS A 29 -24.22 8.55 27.71
N LEU A 30 -24.56 8.25 26.45
CA LEU A 30 -24.66 9.25 25.38
C LEU A 30 -25.79 10.24 25.65
N GLU A 31 -26.92 9.79 26.19
CA GLU A 31 -28.01 10.69 26.61
C GLU A 31 -27.60 11.59 27.78
N ALA A 32 -26.73 11.11 28.67
CA ALA A 32 -26.28 11.86 29.85
C ALA A 32 -25.05 12.76 29.60
N CYS A 33 -24.29 12.56 28.51
CA CYS A 33 -23.02 13.23 28.27
C CYS A 33 -22.92 13.87 26.88
N ASP A 34 -23.13 15.19 26.81
CA ASP A 34 -23.07 15.98 25.57
C ASP A 34 -21.77 15.80 24.77
N SER A 35 -20.63 15.66 25.46
CA SER A 35 -19.33 15.54 24.80
C SER A 35 -19.16 14.20 24.07
N CYS A 36 -19.67 13.11 24.65
CA CYS A 36 -19.66 11.78 24.04
C CYS A 36 -20.73 11.70 22.94
N HIS A 37 -21.91 12.29 23.16
CA HIS A 37 -22.95 12.42 22.15
C HIS A 37 -22.46 13.17 20.89
N ALA A 38 -21.77 14.30 21.07
CA ALA A 38 -21.16 15.05 19.97
C ALA A 38 -20.05 14.27 19.25
N LEU A 39 -19.40 13.31 19.91
CA LEU A 39 -18.43 12.41 19.28
C LEU A 39 -19.16 11.34 18.44
N ALA A 40 -20.17 10.68 19.01
CA ALA A 40 -21.01 9.71 18.31
C ALA A 40 -21.63 10.32 17.03
N ALA A 41 -22.18 11.53 17.12
CA ALA A 41 -22.73 12.25 15.98
C ALA A 41 -21.70 12.48 14.86
N ARG A 42 -20.44 12.77 15.20
CA ARG A 42 -19.35 12.93 14.22
C ARG A 42 -18.99 11.61 13.54
N ILE A 43 -18.99 10.49 14.28
CA ILE A 43 -18.77 9.16 13.72
C ILE A 43 -19.87 8.81 12.71
N LEU A 44 -21.14 9.00 13.09
CA LEU A 44 -22.29 8.75 12.22
C LEU A 44 -22.24 9.63 10.95
N GLN A 45 -21.86 10.90 11.07
CA GLN A 45 -21.70 11.79 9.91
C GLN A 45 -20.56 11.33 8.98
N ALA A 46 -19.45 10.85 9.54
CA ALA A 46 -18.35 10.29 8.77
C ALA A 46 -18.77 9.02 8.02
N GLN A 47 -19.53 8.12 8.67
CA GLN A 47 -20.09 6.92 8.03
C GLN A 47 -20.98 7.28 6.83
N VAL A 48 -21.92 8.23 6.99
CA VAL A 48 -22.77 8.70 5.87
C VAL A 48 -21.94 9.28 4.73
N THR A 49 -20.86 10.01 5.05
CA THR A 49 -19.97 10.60 4.04
C THR A 49 -19.19 9.52 3.29
N LEU A 50 -18.72 8.51 4.01
CA LEU A 50 -18.02 7.35 3.45
C LEU A 50 -18.94 6.52 2.55
N GLU A 51 -20.15 6.20 3.01
CA GLU A 51 -21.15 5.47 2.21
C GLU A 51 -21.49 6.20 0.91
N LYS A 52 -21.66 7.54 0.97
CA LYS A 52 -21.84 8.36 -0.24
C LYS A 52 -20.62 8.27 -1.17
N GLY A 53 -19.41 8.39 -0.63
CA GLY A 53 -18.18 8.23 -1.42
C GLY A 53 -18.09 6.86 -2.09
N LEU A 54 -18.39 5.79 -1.35
CA LEU A 54 -18.38 4.42 -1.86
C LEU A 54 -19.47 4.18 -2.90
N SER A 55 -20.64 4.81 -2.77
CA SER A 55 -21.73 4.69 -3.76
C SER A 55 -21.34 5.24 -5.14
N VAL A 56 -20.41 6.19 -5.18
CA VAL A 56 -19.84 6.74 -6.44
C VAL A 56 -18.79 5.78 -7.01
N VAL A 57 -18.02 5.11 -6.14
CA VAL A 57 -17.02 4.10 -6.50
C VAL A 57 -17.69 2.74 -6.63
N GLN A 58 -18.82 2.65 -7.36
CA GLN A 58 -19.38 1.35 -7.70
C GLN A 58 -18.27 0.49 -8.33
N PRO A 59 -17.99 -0.71 -7.79
CA PRO A 59 -17.11 -1.65 -8.47
C PRO A 59 -17.81 -2.08 -9.76
N SER A 60 -17.61 -1.30 -10.82
CA SER A 60 -18.16 -1.52 -12.16
C SER A 60 -17.50 -2.71 -12.87
N THR A 61 -16.71 -3.48 -12.13
CA THR A 61 -15.77 -4.45 -12.64
C THR A 61 -15.91 -5.67 -11.75
N THR A 62 -16.45 -6.76 -12.29
CA THR A 62 -16.42 -8.05 -11.61
C THR A 62 -14.97 -8.40 -11.28
N VAL A 63 -14.75 -9.21 -10.26
CA VAL A 63 -13.41 -9.68 -9.85
C VAL A 63 -12.62 -10.21 -11.06
N ASP A 64 -13.31 -10.91 -11.97
CA ASP A 64 -12.75 -11.39 -13.23
C ASP A 64 -12.24 -10.27 -14.14
N VAL A 65 -13.00 -9.19 -14.32
CA VAL A 65 -12.59 -8.07 -15.18
C VAL A 65 -11.46 -7.27 -14.51
N ALA A 66 -11.43 -7.18 -13.18
CA ALA A 66 -10.30 -6.59 -12.45
C ALA A 66 -9.01 -7.41 -12.66
N LEU A 67 -9.09 -8.74 -12.52
CA LEU A 67 -7.99 -9.67 -12.78
C LEU A 67 -7.53 -9.63 -14.25
N GLN A 68 -8.47 -9.56 -15.20
CA GLN A 68 -8.15 -9.46 -16.62
C GLN A 68 -7.42 -8.16 -16.96
N SER A 69 -7.83 -7.04 -16.36
CA SER A 69 -7.16 -5.76 -16.56
C SER A 69 -5.73 -5.74 -15.98
N ALA A 70 -5.51 -6.40 -14.84
CA ALA A 70 -4.20 -6.53 -14.21
C ALA A 70 -3.25 -7.40 -15.05
N THR A 71 -3.72 -8.53 -15.57
CA THR A 71 -2.94 -9.42 -16.44
C THR A 71 -2.61 -8.78 -17.80
N MET A 72 -3.55 -8.03 -18.40
CA MET A 72 -3.28 -7.27 -19.63
C MET A 72 -2.23 -6.17 -19.43
N ARG A 73 -2.22 -5.50 -18.26
CA ARG A 73 -1.17 -4.51 -17.95
C ARG A 73 0.19 -5.17 -17.74
N ALA A 74 0.25 -6.31 -17.05
CA ALA A 74 1.50 -7.04 -16.84
C ALA A 74 2.14 -7.49 -18.17
N THR A 75 1.33 -8.01 -19.10
CA THR A 75 1.81 -8.43 -20.43
C THR A 75 2.24 -7.26 -21.30
N ALA A 76 1.51 -6.14 -21.27
CA ALA A 76 1.88 -4.92 -21.99
C ALA A 76 3.24 -4.35 -21.50
N VAL A 77 3.47 -4.34 -20.18
CA VAL A 77 4.74 -3.90 -19.59
C VAL A 77 5.89 -4.83 -19.96
N ARG A 78 5.68 -6.16 -19.91
CA ARG A 78 6.69 -7.15 -20.37
C ARG A 78 7.07 -6.93 -21.83
N ARG A 79 6.09 -6.69 -22.71
CA ARG A 79 6.32 -6.46 -24.15
C ARG A 79 7.10 -5.18 -24.42
N LYS A 80 6.80 -4.10 -23.68
CA LYS A 80 7.51 -2.83 -23.80
C LYS A 80 8.97 -2.96 -23.32
N ARG A 81 9.21 -3.69 -22.23
CA ARG A 81 10.58 -3.96 -21.72
C ARG A 81 11.40 -4.82 -22.69
N SER A 82 10.79 -5.81 -23.33
CA SER A 82 11.45 -6.63 -24.36
C SER A 82 11.88 -5.80 -25.57
N TRP A 83 11.05 -4.86 -26.03
CA TRP A 83 11.39 -3.98 -27.14
C TRP A 83 12.54 -3.01 -26.82
N TRP A 84 12.61 -2.52 -25.58
CA TRP A 84 13.73 -1.70 -25.11
C TRP A 84 15.02 -2.51 -24.94
N ALA A 85 14.93 -3.77 -24.49
CA ALA A 85 16.08 -4.67 -24.44
C ALA A 85 16.66 -4.94 -25.84
N ALA A 86 15.80 -5.08 -26.86
CA ALA A 86 16.23 -5.20 -28.26
C ALA A 86 16.84 -3.89 -28.80
N ALA A 87 16.28 -2.73 -28.45
CA ALA A 87 16.82 -1.43 -28.85
C ALA A 87 18.21 -1.14 -28.23
N SER A 88 18.47 -1.66 -27.02
CA SER A 88 19.75 -1.50 -26.31
C SER A 88 20.92 -2.17 -27.06
N LEU A 89 20.66 -3.29 -27.75
CA LEU A 89 21.67 -4.00 -28.55
C LEU A 89 21.96 -3.30 -29.89
N ALA A 90 21.02 -2.52 -30.42
CA ALA A 90 21.23 -1.76 -31.66
C ALA A 90 22.00 -0.44 -31.44
N ALA A 91 22.04 0.09 -30.21
CA ALA A 91 22.72 1.35 -29.90
C ALA A 91 24.24 1.21 -29.66
N ALA A 92 24.74 0.00 -29.39
CA ALA A 92 26.15 -0.23 -29.06
C ALA A 92 27.13 -0.05 -30.23
N THR A 93 26.67 -0.12 -31.48
CA THR A 93 27.53 0.09 -32.67
C THR A 93 27.66 1.55 -33.09
N GLY A 94 26.84 2.47 -32.56
CA GLY A 94 26.91 3.90 -32.87
C GLY A 94 27.73 4.74 -31.89
N ALA A 95 27.72 4.39 -30.60
CA ALA A 95 28.30 5.22 -29.54
C ALA A 95 29.84 5.17 -29.45
N ALA A 96 30.48 4.11 -29.96
CA ALA A 96 31.94 3.99 -29.95
C ALA A 96 32.63 4.99 -30.91
N GLY A 97 31.94 5.49 -31.92
CA GLY A 97 32.49 6.47 -32.86
C GLY A 97 32.51 7.92 -32.33
N LEU A 98 31.61 8.27 -31.40
CA LEU A 98 31.40 9.65 -30.97
C LEU A 98 32.13 10.02 -29.68
N LEU A 99 32.52 9.04 -28.86
CA LEU A 99 33.25 9.26 -27.62
C LEU A 99 34.76 9.47 -27.79
N LEU A 100 35.32 9.25 -28.98
CA LEU A 100 36.74 9.51 -29.26
C LEU A 100 37.03 10.96 -29.69
N PHE A 101 36.02 11.81 -29.91
CA PHE A 101 36.21 13.18 -30.41
C PHE A 101 35.51 14.30 -29.62
N GLY A 102 34.71 13.96 -28.59
CA GLY A 102 33.96 14.95 -27.81
C GLY A 102 34.62 15.32 -26.48
N ASN A 103 35.67 16.14 -26.52
CA ASN A 103 36.25 16.75 -25.32
C ASN A 103 35.30 17.84 -24.78
N GLY A 104 34.60 17.57 -23.67
CA GLY A 104 33.82 18.58 -22.95
C GLY A 104 32.59 18.00 -22.23
N GLY A 105 32.79 17.40 -21.06
CA GLY A 105 31.69 17.05 -20.17
C GLY A 105 31.23 18.29 -19.36
N PRO A 106 29.93 18.52 -19.15
CA PRO A 106 29.45 19.55 -18.24
C PRO A 106 29.64 19.10 -16.78
N GLU A 107 30.35 19.89 -15.99
CA GLU A 107 30.33 19.77 -14.52
C GLU A 107 28.92 20.09 -14.01
N LEU A 108 28.26 19.10 -13.41
CA LEU A 108 27.01 19.28 -12.68
C LEU A 108 27.35 19.62 -11.22
N PRO A 109 26.90 20.77 -10.68
CA PRO A 109 27.09 21.09 -9.28
C PRO A 109 26.08 20.30 -8.45
N GLY A 110 26.55 19.28 -7.74
CA GLY A 110 25.75 18.52 -6.79
C GLY A 110 26.52 17.33 -6.25
N GLU A 111 26.53 17.19 -4.92
CA GLU A 111 27.06 15.99 -4.27
C GLU A 111 26.23 14.78 -4.71
N LEU A 112 26.90 13.74 -5.22
CA LEU A 112 26.25 12.49 -5.60
C LEU A 112 25.61 11.90 -4.34
N TRP A 113 24.28 11.95 -4.27
CA TRP A 113 23.55 11.26 -3.22
C TRP A 113 23.87 9.77 -3.32
N GLN A 114 24.66 9.28 -2.36
CA GLN A 114 24.91 7.87 -2.17
C GLN A 114 23.86 7.35 -1.17
N PRO A 115 23.03 6.36 -1.54
CA PRO A 115 22.22 5.68 -0.53
C PRO A 115 23.18 5.07 0.50
N PRO A 116 22.86 5.14 1.80
CA PRO A 116 23.66 4.45 2.81
C PRO A 116 23.75 2.96 2.44
N PRO A 117 24.91 2.31 2.64
CA PRO A 117 25.03 0.89 2.40
C PRO A 117 24.01 0.18 3.28
N SER A 118 23.05 -0.52 2.66
CA SER A 118 22.14 -1.41 3.36
C SER A 118 22.99 -2.43 4.10
N VAL A 119 23.13 -2.25 5.42
CA VAL A 119 23.73 -3.27 6.28
C VAL A 119 22.69 -4.37 6.39
N VAL A 120 22.76 -5.33 5.48
CA VAL A 120 21.90 -6.51 5.52
C VAL A 120 22.32 -7.33 6.73
N SER A 121 21.73 -7.05 7.88
CA SER A 121 21.92 -7.85 9.09
C SER A 121 20.96 -9.04 9.04
N SER A 122 21.20 -9.96 8.10
CA SER A 122 20.44 -11.21 8.00
C SER A 122 20.87 -12.19 9.10
N GLY A 123 20.26 -12.05 10.28
CA GLY A 123 20.26 -13.08 11.31
C GLY A 123 19.19 -14.17 11.08
N LEU A 124 18.40 -14.05 10.01
CA LEU A 124 17.30 -14.95 9.68
C LEU A 124 17.54 -15.58 8.31
N ASP A 125 17.83 -16.88 8.29
CA ASP A 125 17.88 -17.69 7.08
C ASP A 125 16.47 -18.20 6.78
N VAL A 126 15.80 -17.58 5.80
CA VAL A 126 14.46 -17.98 5.38
C VAL A 126 14.58 -18.92 4.20
N VAL A 127 14.37 -20.22 4.44
CA VAL A 127 14.30 -21.22 3.38
C VAL A 127 12.91 -21.17 2.74
N ALA A 128 12.85 -20.75 1.48
CA ALA A 128 11.64 -20.78 0.70
C ALA A 128 11.16 -22.23 0.45
N PRO A 129 9.86 -22.53 0.62
CA PRO A 129 9.28 -23.79 0.18
C PRO A 129 9.43 -23.99 -1.33
N PHE A 130 9.57 -25.23 -1.78
CA PHE A 130 9.72 -25.55 -3.20
C PHE A 130 8.54 -24.98 -4.02
N GLY A 131 8.85 -24.25 -5.10
CA GLY A 131 7.85 -23.63 -5.97
C GLY A 131 7.28 -22.28 -5.49
N LYS A 132 7.80 -21.72 -4.39
CA LYS A 132 7.41 -20.40 -3.89
C LYS A 132 8.58 -19.42 -3.97
N ASP A 133 8.28 -18.19 -4.34
CA ASP A 133 9.20 -17.07 -4.19
C ASP A 133 8.85 -16.31 -2.90
N VAL A 134 9.87 -15.70 -2.27
CA VAL A 134 9.74 -15.03 -0.96
C VAL A 134 10.25 -13.61 -1.04
N VAL A 135 9.46 -12.67 -0.50
CA VAL A 135 9.90 -11.30 -0.24
C VAL A 135 9.85 -11.04 1.26
N VAL A 136 10.93 -10.49 1.79
CA VAL A 136 11.06 -10.09 3.19
C VAL A 136 11.08 -8.57 3.24
N PHE A 137 10.12 -7.98 3.95
CA PHE A 137 10.11 -6.55 4.24
C PHE A 137 10.62 -6.32 5.66
N ASP A 138 11.66 -5.50 5.75
CA ASP A 138 12.13 -4.96 7.02
C ASP A 138 11.37 -3.67 7.31
N ILE A 139 10.66 -3.62 8.44
CA ILE A 139 9.92 -2.42 8.85
C ILE A 139 10.89 -1.56 9.65
N ASN A 140 11.44 -0.53 9.00
CA ASN A 140 12.47 0.36 9.57
C ASN A 140 12.12 0.92 10.97
N ASP A 141 10.84 1.03 11.32
CA ASP A 141 10.38 1.60 12.58
C ASP A 141 10.11 0.55 13.69
N ARG A 142 10.20 -0.76 13.38
CA ARG A 142 9.99 -1.88 14.32
C ARG A 142 10.85 -3.09 13.94
N PRO A 143 12.11 -3.19 14.44
CA PRO A 143 13.01 -4.29 14.11
C PRO A 143 12.56 -5.66 14.67
N ASP A 144 11.53 -5.68 15.52
CA ASP A 144 10.88 -6.87 16.05
C ASP A 144 9.76 -7.42 15.14
N VAL A 145 9.35 -6.66 14.11
CA VAL A 145 8.26 -7.05 13.20
C VAL A 145 8.80 -7.22 11.78
N MET A 146 8.82 -8.46 11.32
CA MET A 146 9.19 -8.82 9.95
C MET A 146 7.98 -9.35 9.19
N VAL A 147 7.76 -8.83 7.97
CA VAL A 147 6.69 -9.32 7.09
C VAL A 147 7.30 -10.20 6.01
N VAL A 148 6.93 -11.48 6.03
CA VAL A 148 7.36 -12.48 5.03
C VAL A 148 6.19 -12.81 4.13
N TRP A 149 6.33 -12.58 2.82
CA TRP A 149 5.30 -12.89 1.83
C TRP A 149 5.76 -14.00 0.90
N PHE A 150 5.00 -15.09 0.87
CA PHE A 150 5.15 -16.19 -0.09
C PHE A 150 4.20 -16.01 -1.28
N PHE A 151 4.71 -16.13 -2.50
CA PHE A 151 3.87 -16.16 -3.69
C PHE A 151 4.21 -17.36 -4.57
N ASP A 152 3.21 -17.84 -5.28
CA ASP A 152 3.38 -18.91 -6.25
C ASP A 152 4.29 -18.44 -7.38
N LYS A 153 5.29 -19.25 -7.66
CA LYS A 153 6.03 -19.13 -8.90
C LYS A 153 5.07 -19.52 -10.01
N GLY A 154 4.61 -18.54 -10.79
CA GLY A 154 3.77 -18.84 -11.95
C GLY A 154 4.48 -19.86 -12.84
N ASP A 155 3.80 -20.96 -13.16
CA ASP A 155 4.28 -21.95 -14.12
C ASP A 155 4.40 -21.26 -15.49
N ASP A 156 5.60 -20.81 -15.85
CA ASP A 156 5.96 -20.35 -17.21
C ASP A 156 6.14 -21.56 -18.15
#